data_AF-I1BKR7-F1
#
_entry.id   AF-I1BKR7-F1
#
_cell.length_a   1.000
_cell.length_b   1.000
_cell.length_c   1.000
_cell.angle_alpha   90.00
_cell.angle_beta   90.00
_cell.angle_gamma   90.00
#
_symmetry.space_group_name_H-M   'P 1'
#
loop_
_entity.id
_entity.type
_entity.pdbx_description
1 polymer ?
#
loop_
_entity_poly.entity_id
_entity_poly.type
_entity_poly.pdbx_seq_one_letter_code
_entity_poly.pdbx_strand_id
1 'polypeptide(L)'
;MGKLIKKGTKGAAANFITRQQALNKLQISLADFRRLCILKGIYPREPKNKKKANKGSTAPATFYYVKDIKYLLHEPLLIKFREHKAFTKRLNKVLHKGEFAAAKSLEENNKPVYSLDHIVKERYPSFIDALRDLDDALSMLFLFAMLPADNKIKADVVADCQQLIAEFQAYVVKSKSLRRVFFSIKGIYYQAEIKGQTITWVVPYQFSQNIPTDVDFRVMLTFLEFYRTLVGFVNFKLYTELNMTYPPKVDETGGFHLDEHMPKGNRHQQEEEEEEELDEFKSAAQDEEDDTLKKIQAASHEAAELGRLFEGQKFFLSRETPRYALEFMIRSCGGQVSWDPSVGVNPPFAESDESIGYQITDRPSVRNRILSPCMNQELNYPLTCHPS
;
A
#
# COMPACT_ATOMS: atom_id res chain seq x y z
N MET A 1 2.67 -7.67 59.32
CA MET A 1 2.51 -8.69 58.25
C MET A 1 1.47 -8.21 57.24
N GLY A 2 1.72 -8.31 55.93
CA GLY A 2 0.76 -7.89 54.91
C GLY A 2 -0.49 -8.78 54.87
N LYS A 3 -1.67 -8.20 54.61
CA LYS A 3 -2.95 -8.92 54.51
C LYS A 3 -2.87 -10.06 53.47
N LEU A 4 -3.46 -11.21 53.78
CA LEU A 4 -3.59 -12.36 52.87
C LEU A 4 -4.21 -11.93 51.54
N ILE A 5 -3.48 -12.14 50.45
CA ILE A 5 -3.89 -11.74 49.10
C ILE A 5 -4.79 -12.83 48.50
N LYS A 6 -6.00 -12.45 48.08
CA LYS A 6 -6.96 -13.37 47.43
C LYS A 6 -6.37 -13.98 46.15
N LYS A 7 -6.53 -15.30 45.99
CA LYS A 7 -6.04 -16.05 44.82
C LYS A 7 -6.57 -15.44 43.51
N GLY A 8 -5.69 -15.20 42.55
CA GLY A 8 -6.03 -14.65 41.23
C GLY A 8 -5.99 -13.13 41.12
N THR A 9 -5.67 -12.40 42.19
CA THR A 9 -5.54 -10.93 42.16
C THR A 9 -4.16 -10.42 41.73
N LYS A 10 -3.14 -11.29 41.68
CA LYS A 10 -1.78 -10.98 41.23
C LYS A 10 -1.28 -12.01 40.21
N GLY A 11 -0.34 -11.58 39.37
CA GLY A 11 0.34 -12.43 38.37
C GLY A 11 -0.48 -12.65 37.10
N ALA A 12 -0.30 -13.80 36.45
CA ALA A 12 -0.92 -14.11 35.15
C ALA A 12 -2.46 -13.99 35.16
N ALA A 13 -3.12 -14.29 36.28
CA ALA A 13 -4.57 -14.15 36.41
C ALA A 13 -5.06 -12.68 36.36
N ALA A 14 -4.21 -11.72 36.74
CA ALA A 14 -4.53 -10.30 36.74
C ALA A 14 -4.10 -9.60 35.43
N ASN A 15 -3.07 -10.12 34.76
CA ASN A 15 -2.52 -9.51 33.55
C ASN A 15 -3.31 -9.86 32.29
N PHE A 16 -3.97 -11.02 32.28
CA PHE A 16 -4.68 -11.54 31.12
C PHE A 16 -6.20 -11.58 31.36
N ILE A 17 -6.95 -11.31 30.30
CA ILE A 17 -8.41 -11.40 30.26
C ILE A 17 -8.81 -12.29 29.09
N THR A 18 -9.80 -13.15 29.30
CA THR A 18 -10.33 -13.99 28.23
C THR A 18 -11.15 -13.15 27.25
N ARG A 19 -11.25 -13.59 25.99
CA ARG A 19 -12.07 -12.93 24.97
C ARG A 19 -13.51 -12.68 25.43
N GLN A 20 -14.15 -13.66 26.07
CA GLN A 20 -15.52 -13.53 26.57
C GLN A 20 -15.64 -12.42 27.63
N GLN A 21 -14.68 -12.37 28.56
CA GLN A 21 -14.66 -11.32 29.58
C GLN A 21 -14.39 -9.93 28.98
N ALA A 22 -13.53 -9.84 27.96
CA ALA A 22 -13.27 -8.60 27.24
C ALA A 22 -14.54 -8.06 26.54
N LEU A 23 -15.30 -8.94 25.88
CA LEU A 23 -16.58 -8.60 25.24
C LEU A 23 -17.60 -8.06 26.24
N ASN A 24 -17.76 -8.76 27.36
CA ASN A 24 -18.69 -8.35 28.42
C ASN A 24 -18.29 -7.00 29.03
N LYS A 25 -16.99 -6.74 29.15
CA LYS A 25 -16.46 -5.47 29.69
C LYS A 25 -16.65 -4.29 28.73
N LEU A 26 -16.43 -4.50 27.43
CA LEU A 26 -16.57 -3.45 26.40
C LEU A 26 -18.03 -3.25 25.95
N GLN A 27 -18.90 -4.23 26.19
CA GLN A 27 -20.33 -4.24 25.82
C GLN A 27 -20.57 -4.13 24.29
N ILE A 28 -19.71 -4.79 23.51
CA ILE A 28 -19.78 -4.80 22.04
C ILE A 28 -19.93 -6.22 21.49
N SER A 29 -20.33 -6.33 20.22
CA SER A 29 -20.47 -7.64 19.56
C SER A 29 -19.09 -8.25 19.27
N LEU A 30 -19.07 -9.55 18.96
CA LEU A 30 -17.85 -10.25 18.57
C LEU A 30 -17.21 -9.67 17.30
N ALA A 31 -18.05 -9.25 16.35
CA ALA A 31 -17.61 -8.68 15.08
C ALA A 31 -16.98 -7.30 15.29
N ASP A 32 -17.64 -6.43 16.06
CA ASP A 32 -17.14 -5.09 16.35
C ASP A 32 -15.87 -5.16 17.20
N PHE A 33 -15.79 -6.13 18.13
CA PHE A 33 -14.57 -6.37 18.90
C PHE A 33 -13.39 -6.78 18.01
N ARG A 34 -13.61 -7.70 17.05
CA ARG A 34 -12.57 -8.08 16.07
C ARG A 34 -12.11 -6.86 15.28
N ARG A 35 -13.05 -6.07 14.75
CA ARG A 35 -12.76 -4.83 14.00
C ARG A 35 -11.93 -3.87 14.85
N LEU A 36 -12.36 -3.61 16.08
CA LEU A 36 -11.66 -2.69 16.99
C LEU A 36 -10.24 -3.17 17.30
N CYS A 37 -10.06 -4.47 17.54
CA CYS A 37 -8.74 -5.06 17.75
C CYS A 37 -7.83 -4.91 16.53
N ILE A 38 -8.36 -5.07 15.31
CA ILE A 38 -7.60 -4.91 14.07
C ILE A 38 -7.15 -3.45 13.90
N LEU A 39 -8.08 -2.51 14.04
CA LEU A 39 -7.80 -1.08 13.88
C LEU A 39 -6.74 -0.58 14.88
N LYS A 40 -6.83 -1.00 16.14
CA LYS A 40 -5.86 -0.61 17.19
C LYS A 40 -4.62 -1.51 17.26
N GLY A 41 -4.51 -2.54 16.42
CA GLY A 41 -3.36 -3.47 16.45
C GLY A 41 -3.24 -4.29 17.74
N ILE A 42 -4.37 -4.68 18.35
CA ILE A 42 -4.39 -5.51 19.57
C ILE A 42 -4.54 -6.98 19.19
N TYR A 43 -3.48 -7.75 19.47
CA TYR A 43 -3.39 -9.16 19.13
C TYR A 43 -3.66 -10.05 20.35
N PRO A 44 -4.22 -11.26 20.13
CA PRO A 44 -4.31 -12.27 21.17
C PRO A 44 -2.92 -12.69 21.66
N ARG A 45 -2.82 -13.07 22.93
CA ARG A 45 -1.55 -13.40 23.60
C ARG A 45 -1.63 -14.75 24.29
N GLU A 46 -0.53 -15.48 24.27
CA GLU A 46 -0.41 -16.74 24.99
C GLU A 46 0.23 -16.52 26.37
N PRO A 47 -0.48 -16.79 27.48
CA PRO A 47 0.11 -16.69 28.81
C PRO A 47 1.07 -17.87 29.05
N LYS A 48 2.25 -17.58 29.61
CA LYS A 48 3.25 -18.61 30.01
C LYS A 48 2.64 -19.74 30.85
N ASN A 49 1.69 -19.40 31.73
CA ASN A 49 0.98 -20.36 32.59
C ASN A 49 -0.54 -20.32 32.34
N LYS A 50 -1.02 -21.09 31.35
CA LYS A 50 -2.43 -21.15 30.93
C LYS A 50 -3.39 -21.48 32.10
N LYS A 51 -3.03 -22.46 32.95
CA LYS A 51 -3.81 -22.82 34.15
C LYS A 51 -4.00 -21.65 35.12
N LYS A 52 -2.96 -20.83 35.35
CA LYS A 52 -3.04 -19.69 36.28
C LYS A 52 -3.88 -18.55 35.67
N ALA A 53 -3.73 -18.29 34.38
CA ALA A 53 -4.50 -17.27 33.67
C ALA A 53 -6.00 -17.64 33.58
N ASN A 54 -6.31 -18.91 33.33
CA ASN A 54 -7.68 -19.39 33.17
C ASN A 54 -8.32 -19.89 34.48
N LYS A 55 -7.90 -19.34 35.63
CA LYS A 55 -8.45 -19.66 36.96
C LYS A 55 -8.52 -21.17 37.28
N GLY A 56 -7.56 -21.95 36.79
CA GLY A 56 -7.44 -23.40 36.99
C GLY A 56 -7.81 -24.25 35.78
N SER A 57 -8.49 -23.69 34.77
CA SER A 57 -8.88 -24.44 33.57
C SER A 57 -7.74 -24.60 32.56
N THR A 58 -7.70 -25.74 31.87
CA THR A 58 -6.80 -26.01 30.74
C THR A 58 -7.47 -25.86 29.38
N ALA A 59 -8.75 -25.45 29.35
CA ALA A 59 -9.49 -25.31 28.09
C ALA A 59 -8.82 -24.30 27.15
N PRO A 60 -8.85 -24.54 25.83
CA PRO A 60 -8.31 -23.60 24.85
C PRO A 60 -9.11 -22.31 24.90
N ALA A 61 -8.43 -21.21 25.21
CA ALA A 61 -9.04 -19.90 25.32
C ALA A 61 -8.10 -18.85 24.72
N THR A 62 -8.69 -17.87 24.06
CA THR A 62 -7.97 -16.69 23.57
C THR A 62 -7.86 -15.66 24.68
N PHE A 63 -6.63 -15.25 24.99
CA PHE A 63 -6.36 -14.23 26.00
C PHE A 63 -5.88 -12.93 25.36
N TYR A 64 -6.18 -11.82 26.03
CA TYR A 64 -5.67 -10.49 25.73
C TYR A 64 -5.06 -9.89 26.99
N TYR A 65 -4.22 -8.87 26.87
CA TYR A 65 -3.78 -8.16 28.07
C TYR A 65 -4.89 -7.27 28.62
N VAL A 66 -5.01 -7.22 29.95
CA VAL A 66 -5.98 -6.35 30.62
C VAL A 66 -5.70 -4.87 30.33
N LYS A 67 -4.42 -4.49 30.19
CA LYS A 67 -4.02 -3.12 29.85
C LYS A 67 -4.55 -2.70 28.47
N ASP A 68 -4.48 -3.58 27.47
CA ASP A 68 -4.93 -3.31 26.11
C ASP A 68 -6.46 -3.16 26.07
N ILE A 69 -7.20 -4.01 26.80
CA ILE A 69 -8.66 -3.87 26.90
C ILE A 69 -9.07 -2.61 27.68
N LYS A 70 -8.27 -2.19 28.67
CA LYS A 70 -8.48 -0.90 29.35
C LYS A 70 -8.26 0.26 28.38
N TYR A 71 -7.26 0.15 27.51
CA TYR A 71 -6.99 1.14 26.47
C TYR A 71 -8.19 1.28 25.51
N LEU A 72 -8.73 0.15 25.03
CA LEU A 72 -9.93 0.12 24.17
C LEU A 72 -11.19 0.73 24.80
N LEU A 73 -11.28 0.76 26.13
CA LEU A 73 -12.44 1.32 26.83
C LEU A 73 -12.57 2.84 26.58
N HIS A 74 -11.44 3.51 26.37
CA HIS A 74 -11.37 4.96 26.17
C HIS A 74 -11.31 5.36 24.69
N GLU A 75 -11.43 4.39 23.78
CA GLU A 75 -11.35 4.64 22.34
C GLU A 75 -12.65 5.29 21.80
N PRO A 76 -12.59 6.43 21.09
CA PRO A 76 -13.77 7.12 20.56
C PRO A 76 -14.57 6.29 19.55
N LEU A 77 -13.93 5.38 18.80
CA LEU A 77 -14.64 4.46 17.88
C LEU A 77 -15.68 3.59 18.60
N LEU A 78 -15.47 3.29 19.89
CA LEU A 78 -16.42 2.50 20.67
C LEU A 78 -17.80 3.19 20.75
N ILE A 79 -17.80 4.52 20.85
CA ILE A 79 -19.02 5.33 20.87
C ILE A 79 -19.71 5.23 19.50
N LYS A 80 -18.96 5.37 18.42
CA LYS A 80 -19.47 5.24 17.05
C LYS A 80 -20.05 3.87 16.74
N PHE A 81 -19.47 2.78 17.25
CA PHE A 81 -20.05 1.45 17.10
C PHE A 81 -21.37 1.29 17.87
N ARG A 82 -21.49 1.93 19.04
CA ARG A 82 -22.76 1.96 19.80
C ARG A 82 -23.83 2.78 19.08
N GLU A 83 -23.46 3.94 18.51
CA GLU A 83 -24.33 4.74 17.66
C GLU A 83 -24.80 3.94 16.44
N HIS A 84 -23.90 3.26 15.75
CA HIS A 84 -24.22 2.43 14.59
C HIS A 84 -25.16 1.27 14.95
N LYS A 85 -24.95 0.63 16.11
CA LYS A 85 -25.85 -0.42 16.61
C LYS A 85 -27.25 0.14 16.93
N ALA A 86 -27.34 1.32 17.54
CA ALA A 86 -28.60 1.99 17.81
C ALA A 86 -29.31 2.39 16.49
N PHE A 87 -28.56 2.90 15.53
CA PHE A 87 -29.01 3.21 14.18
C PHE A 87 -29.58 1.97 13.47
N THR A 88 -28.84 0.86 13.47
CA THR A 88 -29.28 -0.41 12.85
C THR A 88 -30.59 -0.90 13.46
N LYS A 89 -30.77 -0.77 14.79
CA LYS A 89 -32.04 -1.11 15.45
C LYS A 89 -33.20 -0.21 14.99
N ARG A 90 -32.96 1.09 14.81
CA ARG A 90 -33.97 2.04 14.31
C ARG A 90 -34.33 1.73 12.87
N LEU A 91 -33.33 1.50 12.02
CA LEU A 91 -33.51 1.13 10.61
C LEU A 91 -34.35 -0.15 10.49
N ASN A 92 -34.00 -1.21 11.23
CA ASN A 92 -34.78 -2.45 11.24
C ASN A 92 -36.22 -2.22 11.72
N LYS A 93 -36.45 -1.36 12.73
CA LYS A 93 -37.79 -1.03 13.20
C LYS A 93 -38.64 -0.36 12.12
N VAL A 94 -38.07 0.56 11.33
CA VAL A 94 -38.77 1.23 10.22
C VAL A 94 -38.99 0.26 9.07
N LEU A 95 -37.99 -0.57 8.75
CA LEU A 95 -38.09 -1.59 7.70
C LEU A 95 -39.19 -2.62 8.01
N HIS A 96 -39.30 -3.07 9.26
CA HIS A 96 -40.35 -4.00 9.70
C HIS A 96 -41.76 -3.39 9.66
N LYS A 97 -41.89 -2.05 9.71
CA LYS A 97 -43.17 -1.37 9.51
C LYS A 97 -43.58 -1.25 8.04
N GLY A 98 -42.69 -1.59 7.10
CA GLY A 98 -42.93 -1.46 5.66
C GLY A 98 -42.74 -0.04 5.10
N GLU A 99 -42.21 0.90 5.89
CA GLU A 99 -41.98 2.28 5.47
C GLU A 99 -40.64 2.43 4.73
N PHE A 100 -40.57 1.96 3.47
CA PHE A 100 -39.31 1.93 2.70
C PHE A 100 -38.72 3.32 2.42
N ALA A 101 -39.55 4.33 2.16
CA ALA A 101 -39.09 5.69 1.90
C ALA A 101 -38.43 6.32 3.14
N ALA A 102 -39.04 6.12 4.32
CA ALA A 102 -38.49 6.58 5.58
C ALA A 102 -37.20 5.81 5.94
N ALA A 103 -37.12 4.52 5.64
CA ALA A 103 -35.90 3.72 5.83
C ALA A 103 -34.73 4.24 4.97
N LYS A 104 -35.00 4.55 3.69
CA LYS A 104 -33.99 5.10 2.78
C LYS A 104 -33.51 6.49 3.23
N SER A 105 -34.44 7.37 3.59
CA SER A 105 -34.08 8.70 4.12
C SER A 105 -33.26 8.61 5.41
N LEU A 106 -33.60 7.67 6.29
CA LEU A 106 -32.83 7.42 7.51
C LEU A 106 -31.42 6.91 7.19
N GLU A 107 -31.27 6.05 6.18
CA GLU A 107 -29.96 5.55 5.74
C GLU A 107 -29.06 6.62 5.15
N GLU A 108 -29.62 7.54 4.36
CA GLU A 108 -28.83 8.61 3.75
C GLU A 108 -28.45 9.70 4.76
N ASN A 109 -29.38 10.11 5.62
CA ASN A 109 -29.19 11.27 6.50
C ASN A 109 -28.57 10.95 7.87
N ASN A 110 -28.86 9.77 8.43
CA ASN A 110 -28.58 9.47 9.84
C ASN A 110 -27.57 8.33 10.03
N LYS A 111 -26.98 7.80 8.96
CA LYS A 111 -25.97 6.75 9.05
C LYS A 111 -24.70 7.30 9.70
N PRO A 112 -24.29 6.78 10.87
CA PRO A 112 -23.10 7.28 11.54
C PRO A 112 -21.85 6.80 10.80
N VAL A 113 -21.09 7.76 10.28
CA VAL A 113 -19.76 7.55 9.70
C VAL A 113 -18.71 7.85 10.77
N TYR A 114 -17.64 7.06 10.79
CA TYR A 114 -16.46 7.34 11.62
C TYR A 114 -15.23 7.47 10.71
N SER A 115 -14.24 8.21 11.19
CA SER A 115 -12.93 8.32 10.56
C SER A 115 -11.90 7.48 11.33
N LEU A 116 -10.84 7.06 10.63
CA LEU A 116 -9.69 6.35 11.20
C LEU A 116 -8.45 7.24 11.35
N ASP A 117 -8.55 8.53 11.02
CA ASP A 117 -7.40 9.45 10.96
C ASP A 117 -6.62 9.52 12.28
N HIS A 118 -7.34 9.56 13.41
CA HIS A 118 -6.70 9.62 14.73
C HIS A 118 -5.95 8.34 15.05
N ILE A 119 -6.41 7.18 14.54
CA ILE A 119 -5.78 5.88 14.77
C ILE A 119 -4.50 5.77 13.96
N VAL A 120 -4.52 6.21 12.71
CA VAL A 120 -3.33 6.23 11.85
C VAL A 120 -2.25 7.10 12.48
N LYS A 121 -2.60 8.31 12.93
CA LYS A 121 -1.65 9.25 13.56
C LYS A 121 -1.12 8.75 14.91
N GLU A 122 -1.94 8.05 15.69
CA GLU A 122 -1.52 7.47 16.97
C GLU A 122 -0.58 6.27 16.76
N ARG A 123 -0.87 5.44 15.75
CA ARG A 123 -0.09 4.23 15.44
C ARG A 123 1.23 4.56 14.75
N TYR A 124 1.25 5.60 13.93
CA TYR A 124 2.43 6.06 13.21
C TYR A 124 2.71 7.54 13.54
N PRO A 125 3.41 7.82 14.66
CA PRO A 125 3.74 9.19 15.05
C PRO A 125 4.68 9.87 14.06
N SER A 126 5.59 9.11 13.43
CA SER A 126 6.48 9.57 12.38
C SER A 126 6.03 9.06 11.01
N PHE A 127 6.32 9.85 9.97
CA PHE A 127 6.10 9.45 8.60
C PHE A 127 6.95 8.22 8.20
N ILE A 128 8.16 8.11 8.73
CA ILE A 128 9.05 6.98 8.45
C ILE A 128 8.45 5.68 9.01
N ASP A 129 7.79 5.74 10.16
CA ASP A 129 7.12 4.57 10.75
C ASP A 129 5.96 4.10 9.86
N ALA A 130 5.24 5.03 9.23
CA ALA A 130 4.19 4.70 8.26
C ALA A 130 4.76 4.06 6.99
N LEU A 131 5.91 4.52 6.49
CA LEU A 131 6.57 3.92 5.32
C LEU A 131 7.05 2.49 5.59
N ARG A 132 7.52 2.18 6.81
CA ARG A 132 7.99 0.84 7.18
C ARG A 132 6.89 -0.23 7.15
N ASP A 133 5.66 0.15 7.46
CA ASP A 133 4.50 -0.74 7.46
C ASP A 133 3.73 -0.71 6.12
N LEU A 134 4.25 -0.01 5.09
CA LEU A 134 3.56 0.20 3.82
C LEU A 134 3.51 -1.06 2.93
N ASP A 135 4.47 -1.98 3.07
CA ASP A 135 4.62 -3.21 2.27
C ASP A 135 3.35 -4.07 2.27
N ASP A 136 2.83 -4.36 3.47
CA ASP A 136 1.62 -5.16 3.66
C ASP A 136 0.38 -4.42 3.14
N ALA A 137 0.32 -3.11 3.35
CA ALA A 137 -0.79 -2.26 2.92
C ALA A 137 -0.92 -2.24 1.40
N LEU A 138 0.19 -2.04 0.69
CA LEU A 138 0.24 -2.05 -0.77
C LEU A 138 -0.13 -3.42 -1.32
N SER A 139 0.48 -4.49 -0.81
CA SER A 139 0.21 -5.86 -1.28
C SER A 139 -1.27 -6.23 -1.15
N MET A 140 -1.92 -5.82 -0.05
CA MET A 140 -3.36 -6.00 0.14
C MET A 140 -4.20 -5.16 -0.82
N LEU A 141 -3.86 -3.89 -1.03
CA LEU A 141 -4.57 -3.04 -2.00
C LEU A 141 -4.49 -3.65 -3.41
N PHE A 142 -3.30 -4.05 -3.85
CA PHE A 142 -3.10 -4.67 -5.17
C PHE A 142 -3.89 -5.96 -5.33
N LEU A 143 -4.00 -6.77 -4.27
CA LEU A 143 -4.85 -7.96 -4.28
C LEU A 143 -6.32 -7.58 -4.51
N PHE A 144 -6.87 -6.66 -3.70
CA PHE A 144 -8.28 -6.27 -3.79
C PHE A 144 -8.63 -5.51 -5.08
N ALA A 145 -7.69 -4.76 -5.66
CA ALA A 145 -7.88 -4.08 -6.93
C ALA A 145 -8.03 -5.02 -8.13
N MET A 146 -7.49 -6.24 -8.02
CA MET A 146 -7.55 -7.28 -9.06
C MET A 146 -8.69 -8.28 -8.85
N LEU A 147 -9.32 -8.28 -7.66
CA LEU A 147 -10.46 -9.16 -7.39
C LEU A 147 -11.73 -8.64 -8.07
N PRO A 148 -12.56 -9.53 -8.65
CA PRO A 148 -13.85 -9.12 -9.19
C PRO A 148 -14.79 -8.68 -8.07
N ALA A 149 -15.65 -7.70 -8.37
CA ALA A 149 -16.69 -7.28 -7.45
C ALA A 149 -17.71 -8.43 -7.27
N ASP A 150 -18.11 -8.67 -6.02
CA ASP A 150 -19.04 -9.72 -5.61
C ASP A 150 -19.92 -9.21 -4.46
N ASN A 151 -20.92 -9.98 -4.03
CA ASN A 151 -21.77 -9.65 -2.88
C ASN A 151 -20.98 -9.35 -1.60
N LYS A 152 -19.78 -9.94 -1.45
CA LYS A 152 -18.88 -9.71 -0.31
C LYS A 152 -17.99 -8.47 -0.51
N ILE A 153 -17.58 -8.18 -1.75
CA ILE A 153 -16.62 -7.12 -2.10
C ILE A 153 -17.32 -6.12 -2.99
N LYS A 154 -17.65 -4.95 -2.44
CA LYS A 154 -18.33 -3.89 -3.16
C LYS A 154 -17.44 -3.29 -4.26
N ALA A 155 -18.05 -2.93 -5.38
CA ALA A 155 -17.37 -2.27 -6.50
C ALA A 155 -16.65 -0.98 -6.05
N ASP A 156 -17.29 -0.17 -5.19
CA ASP A 156 -16.69 1.06 -4.65
C ASP A 156 -15.34 0.78 -3.97
N VAL A 157 -15.25 -0.30 -3.19
CA VAL A 157 -14.01 -0.66 -2.50
C VAL A 157 -12.90 -1.01 -3.48
N VAL A 158 -13.22 -1.71 -4.57
CA VAL A 158 -12.26 -2.06 -5.62
C VAL A 158 -11.78 -0.81 -6.35
N ALA A 159 -12.71 0.09 -6.72
CA ALA A 159 -12.39 1.35 -7.39
C ALA A 159 -11.48 2.24 -6.53
N ASP A 160 -11.79 2.37 -5.23
CA ASP A 160 -10.95 3.11 -4.29
C ASP A 160 -9.53 2.54 -4.17
N CYS A 161 -9.39 1.20 -4.20
CA CYS A 161 -8.08 0.55 -4.18
C CYS A 161 -7.31 0.83 -5.47
N GLN A 162 -7.98 0.72 -6.63
CA GLN A 162 -7.38 1.01 -7.93
C GLN A 162 -6.88 2.46 -8.01
N GLN A 163 -7.66 3.41 -7.50
CA GLN A 163 -7.25 4.81 -7.44
C GLN A 163 -5.99 5.01 -6.57
N LEU A 164 -6.00 4.52 -5.32
CA LEU A 164 -4.86 4.67 -4.40
C LEU A 164 -3.58 4.02 -4.92
N ILE A 165 -3.71 2.87 -5.58
CA ILE A 165 -2.58 2.18 -6.24
C ILE A 165 -2.02 3.02 -7.37
N ALA A 166 -2.90 3.56 -8.22
CA ALA A 166 -2.45 4.31 -9.37
C ALA A 166 -1.79 5.62 -8.97
N GLU A 167 -2.30 6.29 -7.93
CA GLU A 167 -1.64 7.43 -7.27
C GLU A 167 -0.23 7.04 -6.77
N PHE A 168 -0.10 5.92 -6.05
CA PHE A 168 1.19 5.46 -5.54
C PHE A 168 2.17 5.10 -6.66
N GLN A 169 1.72 4.38 -7.69
CA GLN A 169 2.54 4.04 -8.85
C GLN A 169 2.98 5.28 -9.63
N ALA A 170 2.08 6.25 -9.83
CA ALA A 170 2.40 7.51 -10.48
C ALA A 170 3.47 8.30 -9.70
N TYR A 171 3.37 8.32 -8.37
CA TYR A 171 4.45 8.86 -7.51
C TYR A 171 5.78 8.15 -7.77
N VAL A 172 5.82 6.80 -7.71
CA VAL A 172 7.06 6.02 -7.91
C VAL A 172 7.69 6.28 -9.28
N VAL A 173 6.87 6.38 -10.33
CA VAL A 173 7.32 6.74 -11.68
C VAL A 173 7.91 8.15 -11.72
N LYS A 174 7.23 9.15 -11.15
CA LYS A 174 7.71 10.55 -11.18
C LYS A 174 8.96 10.74 -10.32
N SER A 175 9.02 10.10 -9.15
CA SER A 175 10.18 10.16 -8.26
C SER A 175 11.35 9.28 -8.71
N LYS A 176 11.16 8.43 -9.72
CA LYS A 176 12.16 7.46 -10.22
C LYS A 176 12.78 6.63 -9.07
N SER A 177 11.93 6.15 -8.18
CA SER A 177 12.34 5.49 -6.93
C SER A 177 12.36 3.97 -7.00
N LEU A 178 11.96 3.38 -8.13
CA LEU A 178 12.02 1.93 -8.35
C LEU A 178 13.49 1.47 -8.38
N ARG A 179 13.80 0.35 -7.70
CA ARG A 179 15.17 -0.19 -7.57
C ARG A 179 15.28 -1.61 -8.09
N ARG A 180 14.38 -2.51 -7.67
CA ARG A 180 14.43 -3.92 -8.07
C ARG A 180 13.06 -4.42 -8.47
N VAL A 181 13.06 -5.32 -9.44
CA VAL A 181 11.86 -6.01 -9.91
C VAL A 181 12.18 -7.50 -10.01
N PHE A 182 11.29 -8.34 -9.49
CA PHE A 182 11.46 -9.78 -9.53
C PHE A 182 10.16 -10.46 -9.92
N PHE A 183 10.19 -11.20 -11.04
CA PHE A 183 9.06 -11.99 -11.51
C PHE A 183 9.10 -13.37 -10.86
N SER A 184 8.05 -13.69 -10.09
CA SER A 184 7.86 -15.00 -9.48
C SER A 184 6.63 -15.69 -10.08
N ILE A 185 6.40 -16.94 -9.69
CA ILE A 185 5.17 -17.68 -10.01
C ILE A 185 3.97 -17.04 -9.30
N LYS A 186 4.16 -16.50 -8.09
CA LYS A 186 3.08 -15.89 -7.29
C LYS A 186 2.61 -14.53 -7.82
N GLY A 187 3.47 -13.83 -8.55
CA GLY A 187 3.28 -12.44 -8.94
C GLY A 187 4.61 -11.72 -9.13
N ILE A 188 4.53 -10.41 -9.26
CA ILE A 188 5.66 -9.52 -9.51
C ILE A 188 5.98 -8.78 -8.23
N TYR A 189 7.22 -8.91 -7.76
CA TYR A 189 7.73 -8.19 -6.62
C TYR A 189 8.40 -6.91 -7.10
N TYR A 190 7.96 -5.78 -6.57
CA TYR A 190 8.58 -4.48 -6.81
C TYR A 190 9.23 -4.00 -5.52
N GLN A 191 10.41 -3.43 -5.64
CA GLN A 191 11.10 -2.76 -4.55
C GLN A 191 11.40 -1.32 -4.95
N ALA A 192 10.90 -0.36 -4.17
CA ALA A 192 11.21 1.06 -4.33
C ALA A 192 11.86 1.62 -3.06
N GLU A 193 12.70 2.62 -3.23
CA GLU A 193 13.37 3.30 -2.13
C GLU A 193 12.80 4.70 -1.95
N ILE A 194 12.12 4.93 -0.83
CA ILE A 194 11.46 6.19 -0.51
C ILE A 194 12.00 6.68 0.82
N LYS A 195 12.68 7.83 0.83
CA LYS A 195 13.31 8.42 2.03
C LYS A 195 14.22 7.47 2.81
N GLY A 196 15.03 6.69 2.10
CA GLY A 196 15.94 5.70 2.68
C GLY A 196 15.23 4.52 3.35
N GLN A 197 13.92 4.36 3.17
CA GLN A 197 13.22 3.12 3.48
C GLN A 197 13.01 2.34 2.18
N THR A 198 13.34 1.05 2.20
CA THR A 198 13.06 0.16 1.08
C THR A 198 11.69 -0.47 1.30
N ILE A 199 10.80 -0.28 0.32
CA ILE A 199 9.41 -0.70 0.35
C ILE A 199 9.27 -1.80 -0.69
N THR A 200 8.85 -2.98 -0.26
CA THR A 200 8.70 -4.15 -1.13
C THR A 200 7.25 -4.62 -1.12
N TRP A 201 6.61 -4.64 -2.28
CA TRP A 201 5.24 -5.11 -2.41
C TRP A 201 5.09 -6.10 -3.55
N VAL A 202 4.05 -6.93 -3.47
CA VAL A 202 3.74 -7.91 -4.50
C VAL A 202 2.49 -7.49 -5.27
N VAL A 203 2.57 -7.63 -6.59
CA VAL A 203 1.44 -7.43 -7.50
C VAL A 203 1.08 -8.78 -8.12
N PRO A 204 -0.15 -9.28 -7.91
CA PRO A 204 -0.59 -10.52 -8.52
C PRO A 204 -0.72 -10.35 -10.04
N TYR A 205 -0.51 -11.43 -10.80
CA TYR A 205 -0.79 -11.43 -12.23
C TYR A 205 -2.30 -11.23 -12.48
N GLN A 206 -2.61 -10.59 -13.61
CA GLN A 206 -3.97 -10.28 -14.06
C GLN A 206 -4.65 -11.54 -14.61
N PHE A 207 -4.97 -12.47 -13.73
CA PHE A 207 -5.76 -13.65 -14.05
C PHE A 207 -7.11 -13.59 -13.33
N SER A 208 -8.14 -14.18 -13.93
CA SER A 208 -9.41 -14.39 -13.25
C SER A 208 -9.21 -15.36 -12.09
N GLN A 209 -9.20 -14.83 -10.87
CA GLN A 209 -9.07 -15.64 -9.66
C GLN A 209 -10.45 -16.02 -9.14
N ASN A 210 -10.59 -17.27 -8.69
CA ASN A 210 -11.78 -17.71 -7.98
C ASN A 210 -11.68 -17.29 -6.52
N ILE A 211 -12.72 -16.62 -6.01
CA ILE A 211 -12.78 -16.17 -4.62
C ILE A 211 -12.99 -17.40 -3.72
N PRO A 212 -12.04 -17.76 -2.86
CA PRO A 212 -12.16 -18.95 -2.02
C PRO A 212 -13.16 -18.72 -0.88
N THR A 213 -13.91 -19.75 -0.50
CA THR A 213 -15.01 -19.63 0.48
C THR A 213 -14.58 -19.73 1.94
N ASP A 214 -13.40 -20.30 2.19
CA ASP A 214 -12.80 -20.50 3.52
C ASP A 214 -12.20 -19.22 4.13
N VAL A 215 -11.95 -18.21 3.30
CA VAL A 215 -11.38 -16.93 3.73
C VAL A 215 -12.45 -15.99 4.32
N ASP A 216 -12.18 -15.46 5.51
CA ASP A 216 -13.04 -14.47 6.17
C ASP A 216 -12.77 -13.05 5.64
N PHE A 217 -13.44 -12.70 4.54
CA PHE A 217 -13.37 -11.36 3.94
C PHE A 217 -13.80 -10.24 4.88
N ARG A 218 -14.62 -10.50 5.91
CA ARG A 218 -15.01 -9.45 6.85
C ARG A 218 -13.81 -8.96 7.66
N VAL A 219 -12.89 -9.85 8.00
CA VAL A 219 -11.63 -9.50 8.66
C VAL A 219 -10.74 -8.75 7.68
N MET A 220 -10.56 -9.27 6.46
CA MET A 220 -9.71 -8.61 5.46
C MET A 220 -10.19 -7.20 5.11
N LEU A 221 -11.50 -6.99 4.96
CA LEU A 221 -12.08 -5.67 4.69
C LEU A 221 -11.81 -4.67 5.81
N THR A 222 -11.72 -5.10 7.07
CA THR A 222 -11.36 -4.19 8.17
C THR A 222 -9.89 -3.79 8.14
N PHE A 223 -9.00 -4.68 7.69
CA PHE A 223 -7.60 -4.32 7.42
C PHE A 223 -7.51 -3.40 6.20
N LEU A 224 -8.23 -3.71 5.13
CA LEU A 224 -8.27 -2.90 3.91
C LEU A 224 -8.75 -1.48 4.19
N GLU A 225 -9.79 -1.31 5.02
CA GLU A 225 -10.28 0.00 5.46
C GLU A 225 -9.17 0.82 6.14
N PHE A 226 -8.41 0.21 7.05
CA PHE A 226 -7.27 0.86 7.69
C PHE A 226 -6.16 1.19 6.68
N TYR A 227 -5.77 0.24 5.83
CA TYR A 227 -4.72 0.42 4.85
C TYR A 227 -5.06 1.46 3.79
N ARG A 228 -6.32 1.58 3.37
CA ARG A 228 -6.78 2.66 2.50
C ARG A 228 -6.54 4.03 3.12
N THR A 229 -6.87 4.20 4.40
CA THR A 229 -6.60 5.47 5.10
C THR A 229 -5.11 5.72 5.26
N LEU A 230 -4.31 4.70 5.61
CA LEU A 230 -2.86 4.81 5.71
C LEU A 230 -2.21 5.25 4.39
N VAL A 231 -2.50 4.54 3.30
CA VAL A 231 -1.94 4.85 1.96
C VAL A 231 -2.42 6.21 1.48
N GLY A 232 -3.67 6.60 1.75
CA GLY A 232 -4.14 7.96 1.47
C GLY A 232 -3.33 9.04 2.19
N PHE A 233 -3.03 8.88 3.49
CA PHE A 233 -2.15 9.80 4.22
C PHE A 233 -0.73 9.82 3.66
N VAL A 234 -0.20 8.64 3.28
CA VAL A 234 1.13 8.52 2.72
C VAL A 234 1.21 9.23 1.37
N ASN A 235 0.30 8.93 0.45
CA ASN A 235 0.22 9.58 -0.86
C ASN A 235 0.08 11.11 -0.69
N PHE A 236 -0.84 11.59 0.15
CA PHE A 236 -0.98 13.01 0.42
C PHE A 236 0.34 13.69 0.81
N LYS A 237 1.09 13.07 1.73
CA LYS A 237 2.38 13.62 2.19
C LYS A 237 3.44 13.56 1.09
N LEU A 238 3.54 12.45 0.37
CA LEU A 238 4.50 12.26 -0.72
C LEU A 238 4.28 13.26 -1.87
N TYR A 239 3.02 13.50 -2.26
CA TYR A 239 2.67 14.49 -3.28
C TYR A 239 2.93 15.92 -2.82
N THR A 240 2.60 16.24 -1.56
CA THR A 240 2.88 17.56 -0.98
C THR A 240 4.38 17.86 -1.00
N GLU A 241 5.23 16.86 -0.76
CA GLU A 241 6.69 17.04 -0.80
C GLU A 241 7.26 17.19 -2.21
N LEU A 242 6.61 16.63 -3.22
CA LEU A 242 6.92 16.89 -4.63
C LEU A 242 6.31 18.22 -5.14
N ASN A 243 5.66 19.01 -4.27
CA ASN A 243 4.92 20.22 -4.62
C ASN A 243 3.81 19.98 -5.66
N MET A 244 3.17 18.82 -5.60
CA MET A 244 2.06 18.44 -6.48
C MET A 244 0.73 18.49 -5.74
N THR A 245 -0.35 18.86 -6.44
CA THR A 245 -1.69 18.87 -5.86
C THR A 245 -2.20 17.44 -5.65
N TYR A 246 -2.73 17.15 -4.46
CA TYR A 246 -3.38 15.90 -4.12
C TYR A 246 -4.88 16.13 -3.84
N PRO A 247 -5.79 15.26 -4.33
CA PRO A 247 -5.54 14.13 -5.21
C PRO A 247 -5.17 14.58 -6.64
N PRO A 248 -4.33 13.81 -7.37
CA PRO A 248 -4.00 14.13 -8.75
C PRO A 248 -5.26 14.06 -9.62
N LYS A 249 -5.44 15.04 -10.51
CA LYS A 249 -6.53 15.00 -11.48
C LYS A 249 -6.27 13.87 -12.48
N VAL A 250 -7.31 13.08 -12.74
CA VAL A 250 -7.28 12.01 -13.75
C VAL A 250 -7.66 12.63 -15.09
N ASP A 251 -6.76 12.59 -16.07
CA ASP A 251 -7.09 13.05 -17.42
C ASP A 251 -7.84 11.98 -18.21
N GLU A 252 -8.65 12.42 -19.19
CA GLU A 252 -9.56 11.60 -20.01
C GLU A 252 -8.85 10.47 -20.80
N THR A 253 -7.52 10.50 -20.90
CA THR A 253 -6.71 9.46 -21.55
C THR A 253 -6.47 8.22 -20.70
N GLY A 254 -6.99 8.15 -19.47
CA GLY A 254 -6.85 6.96 -18.60
C GLY A 254 -5.41 6.68 -18.15
N GLY A 255 -4.47 7.54 -18.54
CA GLY A 255 -3.16 7.68 -17.95
C GLY A 255 -3.12 8.99 -17.16
N PHE A 256 -2.53 8.95 -15.97
CA PHE A 256 -2.30 10.15 -15.16
C PHE A 256 -1.28 11.04 -15.91
N HIS A 257 -1.76 12.00 -16.70
CA HIS A 257 -0.91 13.04 -17.26
C HIS A 257 -0.67 14.06 -16.15
N LEU A 258 0.53 14.06 -15.58
CA LEU A 258 0.93 14.94 -14.48
C LEU A 258 1.76 16.13 -14.98
N ASP A 259 1.37 16.72 -16.11
CA ASP A 259 2.05 17.86 -16.71
C ASP A 259 1.07 19.00 -17.02
N GLU A 260 0.43 19.59 -16.00
CA GLU A 260 -0.22 20.90 -16.19
C GLU A 260 -0.08 21.92 -15.03
N HIS A 261 0.55 21.56 -13.91
CA HIS A 261 0.77 22.50 -12.80
C HIS A 261 2.22 22.53 -12.29
N MET A 262 3.20 22.46 -13.19
CA MET A 262 4.51 23.04 -12.88
C MET A 262 4.43 24.54 -13.22
N PRO A 263 4.59 25.47 -12.27
CA PRO A 263 4.78 26.87 -12.65
C PRO A 263 6.04 26.92 -13.52
N LYS A 264 5.88 27.33 -14.78
CA LYS A 264 7.00 27.67 -15.66
C LYS A 264 7.67 28.92 -15.10
N GLY A 265 8.49 28.72 -14.07
CA GLY A 265 9.33 29.75 -13.51
C GLY A 265 10.45 30.04 -14.49
N ASN A 266 10.36 31.16 -15.20
CA ASN A 266 11.48 31.81 -15.85
C ASN A 266 12.67 31.85 -14.88
N ARG A 267 13.71 31.06 -15.15
CA ARG A 267 15.01 31.19 -14.50
C ARG A 267 16.08 31.42 -15.57
N HIS A 268 15.99 32.59 -16.19
CA HIS A 268 17.16 33.29 -16.72
C HIS A 268 17.33 34.55 -15.89
N GLN A 269 18.30 34.51 -14.97
CA GLN A 269 19.31 35.54 -14.69
C GLN A 269 19.82 35.38 -13.26
N GLN A 270 21.15 35.28 -13.17
CA GLN A 270 22.03 35.60 -12.04
C GLN A 270 21.89 34.77 -10.77
N GLU A 271 22.90 33.93 -10.53
CA GLU A 271 23.59 33.90 -9.24
C GLU A 271 25.03 33.44 -9.51
N GLU A 272 25.96 34.32 -9.15
CA GLU A 272 27.41 34.22 -9.30
C GLU A 272 28.01 33.30 -8.23
N GLU A 273 29.19 32.80 -8.54
CA GLU A 273 30.05 31.92 -7.73
C GLU A 273 30.46 32.59 -6.40
N GLU A 274 30.32 31.87 -5.29
CA GLU A 274 31.21 31.99 -4.14
C GLU A 274 31.60 30.57 -3.68
N GLU A 275 32.82 30.17 -4.04
CA GLU A 275 33.53 29.03 -3.44
C GLU A 275 33.97 29.44 -2.03
N GLU A 276 33.29 28.93 -1.00
CA GLU A 276 33.85 28.88 0.36
C GLU A 276 34.56 27.54 0.55
N GLU A 277 35.91 27.57 0.54
CA GLU A 277 36.74 26.49 1.05
C GLU A 277 36.37 26.21 2.52
N LEU A 278 35.80 25.04 2.78
CA LEU A 278 35.56 24.54 4.14
C LEU A 278 36.67 23.56 4.55
N ASP A 279 37.37 23.94 5.61
CA ASP A 279 38.52 23.32 6.26
C ASP A 279 38.46 21.79 6.43
N GLU A 280 39.56 21.14 6.08
CA GLU A 280 39.85 19.71 6.24
C GLU A 280 40.07 19.35 7.72
N PHE A 281 39.00 18.98 8.43
CA PHE A 281 39.11 18.40 9.79
C PHE A 281 39.50 16.91 9.71
N LYS A 282 40.81 16.61 9.80
CA LYS A 282 41.31 15.24 9.97
C LYS A 282 40.97 14.72 11.36
N SER A 283 39.94 13.88 11.46
CA SER A 283 39.70 13.03 12.62
C SER A 283 40.25 11.62 12.36
N ALA A 284 41.12 11.14 13.25
CA ALA A 284 41.86 9.89 13.13
C ALA A 284 41.01 8.67 13.53
N ALA A 285 39.94 8.41 12.77
CA ALA A 285 39.09 7.22 12.87
C ALA A 285 38.55 6.76 11.49
N GLN A 286 39.34 6.97 10.42
CA GLN A 286 38.87 7.06 9.04
C GLN A 286 38.57 5.74 8.30
N ASP A 287 39.02 4.57 8.75
CA ASP A 287 39.00 3.39 7.86
C ASP A 287 37.63 2.69 7.75
N GLU A 288 36.76 2.76 8.77
CA GLU A 288 35.41 2.16 8.69
C GLU A 288 34.33 3.13 8.20
N GLU A 289 34.43 4.42 8.54
CA GLU A 289 33.45 5.43 8.11
C GLU A 289 33.60 5.80 6.63
N ASP A 290 34.82 5.86 6.09
CA ASP A 290 35.07 6.20 4.69
C ASP A 290 34.56 5.12 3.71
N ASP A 291 34.63 3.84 4.11
CA ASP A 291 34.10 2.73 3.32
C ASP A 291 32.55 2.73 3.30
N THR A 292 31.90 3.16 4.40
CA THR A 292 30.43 3.32 4.43
C THR A 292 29.95 4.51 3.60
N LEU A 293 30.66 5.64 3.66
CA LEU A 293 30.36 6.85 2.86
C LEU A 293 30.50 6.57 1.36
N LYS A 294 31.57 5.87 0.95
CA LYS A 294 31.78 5.45 -0.44
C LYS A 294 30.67 4.51 -0.93
N LYS A 295 30.20 3.57 -0.10
CA LYS A 295 29.07 2.68 -0.42
C LYS A 295 27.77 3.45 -0.61
N ILE A 296 27.50 4.45 0.24
CA ILE A 296 26.29 5.29 0.13
C ILE A 296 26.34 6.14 -1.15
N GLN A 297 27.50 6.73 -1.46
CA GLN A 297 27.68 7.51 -2.68
C GLN A 297 27.52 6.64 -3.95
N ALA A 298 28.11 5.44 -3.96
CA ALA A 298 27.97 4.49 -5.06
C ALA A 298 26.50 4.06 -5.27
N ALA A 299 25.78 3.74 -4.19
CA ALA A 299 24.37 3.38 -4.26
C ALA A 299 23.47 4.54 -4.77
N SER A 300 23.78 5.77 -4.37
CA SER A 300 23.09 6.97 -4.86
C SER A 300 23.34 7.20 -6.36
N HIS A 301 24.56 6.97 -6.83
CA HIS A 301 24.91 7.07 -8.25
C HIS A 301 24.19 6.01 -9.09
N GLU A 302 24.23 4.74 -8.65
CA GLU A 302 23.53 3.62 -9.31
C GLU A 302 22.02 3.90 -9.41
N ALA A 303 21.42 4.42 -8.33
CA ALA A 303 20.02 4.83 -8.31
C ALA A 303 19.69 5.94 -9.33
N ALA A 304 20.59 6.92 -9.50
CA ALA A 304 20.42 8.00 -10.46
C ALA A 304 20.54 7.50 -11.91
N GLU A 305 21.48 6.60 -12.19
CA GLU A 305 21.66 5.97 -13.50
C GLU A 305 20.44 5.13 -13.87
N LEU A 306 19.91 4.31 -12.95
CA LEU A 306 18.71 3.51 -13.19
C LEU A 306 17.48 4.36 -13.53
N GLY A 307 17.34 5.54 -12.92
CA GLY A 307 16.23 6.46 -13.21
C GLY A 307 16.30 7.10 -14.60
N ARG A 308 17.46 7.07 -15.26
CA ARG A 308 17.67 7.63 -16.61
C ARG A 308 18.00 6.58 -17.66
N LEU A 309 17.93 5.30 -17.30
CA LEU A 309 18.34 4.19 -18.14
C LEU A 309 17.67 4.18 -19.52
N PHE A 310 16.40 4.58 -19.59
CA PHE A 310 15.62 4.62 -20.83
C PHE A 310 15.27 6.05 -21.28
N GLU A 311 15.97 7.06 -20.78
CA GLU A 311 15.71 8.44 -21.16
C GLU A 311 15.88 8.66 -22.67
N GLY A 312 14.85 9.20 -23.31
CA GLY A 312 14.80 9.39 -24.77
C GLY A 312 14.48 8.14 -25.60
N GLN A 313 14.37 6.97 -24.97
CA GLN A 313 14.03 5.72 -25.67
C GLN A 313 12.51 5.52 -25.77
N LYS A 314 12.05 5.07 -26.95
CA LYS A 314 10.65 4.74 -27.23
C LYS A 314 10.46 3.23 -27.36
N PHE A 315 9.56 2.69 -26.54
CA PHE A 315 9.19 1.28 -26.51
C PHE A 315 7.78 1.06 -27.04
N PHE A 316 7.60 -0.01 -27.82
CA PHE A 316 6.29 -0.49 -28.23
C PHE A 316 6.01 -1.88 -27.67
N LEU A 317 4.90 -2.03 -26.95
CA LEU A 317 4.45 -3.27 -26.32
C LEU A 317 3.42 -3.98 -27.19
N SER A 318 3.75 -5.21 -27.61
CA SER A 318 2.81 -6.06 -28.34
C SER A 318 1.70 -6.59 -27.45
N ARG A 319 0.59 -7.01 -28.08
CA ARG A 319 -0.65 -7.45 -27.39
C ARG A 319 -0.50 -8.56 -26.34
N GLU A 320 0.58 -9.32 -26.41
CA GLU A 320 0.79 -10.56 -25.63
C GLU A 320 1.68 -10.33 -24.40
N THR A 321 2.30 -9.16 -24.33
CA THR A 321 3.19 -8.79 -23.24
C THR A 321 2.38 -8.30 -22.03
N PRO A 322 2.88 -8.49 -20.79
CA PRO A 322 2.21 -8.00 -19.58
C PRO A 322 2.31 -6.48 -19.51
N ARG A 323 1.40 -5.79 -20.20
CA ARG A 323 1.44 -4.35 -20.45
C ARG A 323 1.68 -3.54 -19.17
N TYR A 324 0.83 -3.66 -18.17
CA TYR A 324 0.88 -2.82 -16.97
C TYR A 324 2.21 -2.95 -16.21
N ALA A 325 2.78 -4.16 -16.17
CA ALA A 325 4.05 -4.41 -15.51
C ALA A 325 5.21 -3.74 -16.27
N LEU A 326 5.27 -3.93 -17.59
CA LEU A 326 6.32 -3.35 -18.43
C LEU A 326 6.18 -1.83 -18.54
N GLU A 327 4.96 -1.32 -18.67
CA GLU A 327 4.65 0.11 -18.69
C GLU A 327 5.15 0.78 -17.42
N PHE A 328 4.86 0.21 -16.25
CA PHE A 328 5.34 0.73 -14.97
C PHE A 328 6.88 0.74 -14.90
N MET A 329 7.54 -0.35 -15.28
CA MET A 329 9.00 -0.46 -15.26
C MET A 329 9.67 0.54 -16.20
N ILE A 330 9.24 0.60 -17.46
CA ILE A 330 9.84 1.45 -18.50
C ILE A 330 9.67 2.92 -18.11
N ARG A 331 8.46 3.32 -17.67
CA ARG A 331 8.20 4.70 -17.25
C ARG A 331 9.01 5.07 -16.00
N SER A 332 9.16 4.17 -15.03
CA SER A 332 10.00 4.41 -13.84
C SER A 332 11.46 4.66 -14.17
N CYS A 333 11.97 4.11 -15.27
CA CYS A 333 13.32 4.30 -15.79
C CYS A 333 13.43 5.44 -16.83
N GLY A 334 12.38 6.26 -17.01
CA GLY A 334 12.39 7.45 -17.87
C GLY A 334 12.07 7.20 -19.35
N GLY A 335 11.67 5.98 -19.72
CA GLY A 335 11.32 5.62 -21.09
C GLY A 335 9.89 6.01 -21.48
N GLN A 336 9.69 6.24 -22.78
CA GLN A 336 8.36 6.42 -23.36
C GLN A 336 7.83 5.06 -23.83
N VAL A 337 6.56 4.79 -23.58
CA VAL A 337 5.96 3.49 -23.88
C VAL A 337 4.60 3.66 -24.55
N SER A 338 4.37 2.87 -25.59
CA SER A 338 3.07 2.70 -26.22
C SER A 338 2.72 1.22 -26.34
N TRP A 339 1.46 0.93 -26.62
CA TRP A 339 0.90 -0.43 -26.63
C TRP A 339 -0.03 -0.62 -27.83
N ASP A 340 -0.32 -1.88 -28.12
CA ASP A 340 -1.34 -2.25 -29.08
C ASP A 340 -2.75 -1.76 -28.62
N PRO A 341 -3.55 -1.12 -29.50
CA PRO A 341 -4.89 -0.63 -29.17
C PRO A 341 -5.85 -1.68 -28.61
N SER A 342 -5.64 -2.97 -28.91
CA SER A 342 -6.48 -4.05 -28.38
C SER A 342 -6.29 -4.31 -26.88
N VAL A 343 -5.12 -3.94 -26.32
CA VAL A 343 -4.80 -4.16 -24.90
C VAL A 343 -5.20 -2.98 -24.03
N GLY A 344 -5.40 -1.80 -24.62
CA GLY A 344 -6.14 -0.77 -23.93
C GLY A 344 -6.25 0.54 -24.68
N VAL A 345 -6.99 1.45 -24.04
CA VAL A 345 -7.50 2.67 -24.65
C VAL A 345 -6.35 3.68 -24.85
N ASN A 346 -6.40 4.43 -25.94
CA ASN A 346 -5.56 5.59 -26.25
C ASN A 346 -4.03 5.36 -26.12
N PRO A 347 -3.42 4.55 -27.00
CA PRO A 347 -1.96 4.45 -27.06
C PRO A 347 -1.34 5.82 -27.41
N PRO A 348 -0.25 6.25 -26.73
CA PRO A 348 0.40 7.54 -27.00
C PRO A 348 0.91 7.72 -28.43
N PHE A 349 1.36 6.64 -29.07
CA PHE A 349 1.82 6.61 -30.46
C PHE A 349 1.52 5.27 -31.11
N ALA A 350 1.31 5.25 -32.44
CA ALA A 350 0.95 4.05 -33.18
C ALA A 350 2.17 3.14 -33.42
N GLU A 351 1.92 1.85 -33.71
CA GLU A 351 2.97 0.88 -34.06
C GLU A 351 3.78 1.30 -35.30
N SER A 352 3.19 2.09 -36.20
CA SER A 352 3.81 2.58 -37.43
C SER A 352 4.74 3.78 -37.23
N ASP A 353 4.96 4.24 -36.00
CA ASP A 353 5.84 5.37 -35.71
C ASP A 353 7.32 4.96 -35.88
N GLU A 354 8.01 5.58 -36.85
CA GLU A 354 9.43 5.31 -37.16
C GLU A 354 10.38 5.66 -36.01
N SER A 355 9.93 6.47 -35.04
CA SER A 355 10.74 6.84 -33.88
C SER A 355 10.80 5.77 -32.78
N ILE A 356 10.07 4.67 -32.92
CA ILE A 356 10.13 3.53 -31.99
C ILE A 356 11.52 2.89 -32.06
N GLY A 357 12.24 2.87 -30.94
CA GLY A 357 13.58 2.27 -30.85
C GLY A 357 13.54 0.78 -30.50
N TYR A 358 12.56 0.36 -29.69
CA TYR A 358 12.47 -1.00 -29.18
C TYR A 358 11.05 -1.55 -29.27
N GLN A 359 10.92 -2.77 -29.79
CA GLN A 359 9.65 -3.49 -29.83
C GLN A 359 9.73 -4.74 -28.95
N ILE A 360 8.84 -4.86 -27.97
CA ILE A 360 8.77 -6.02 -27.07
C ILE A 360 7.67 -6.96 -27.56
N THR A 361 8.04 -8.21 -27.88
CA THR A 361 7.15 -9.25 -28.39
C THR A 361 7.45 -10.59 -27.69
N ASP A 362 6.40 -11.34 -27.33
CA ASP A 362 6.55 -12.71 -26.76
C ASP A 362 6.55 -13.81 -27.85
N ARG A 363 6.32 -13.42 -29.11
CA ARG A 363 6.40 -14.33 -30.27
C ARG A 363 7.77 -14.28 -30.93
N PRO A 364 8.21 -15.39 -31.54
CA PRO A 364 9.39 -15.39 -32.39
C PRO A 364 9.23 -14.36 -33.51
N SER A 365 10.31 -13.65 -33.81
CA SER A 365 10.34 -12.56 -34.79
C SER A 365 9.80 -13.03 -36.15
N VAL A 366 8.66 -12.46 -36.55
CA VAL A 366 8.11 -12.68 -37.88
C VAL A 366 8.97 -11.87 -38.84
N ARG A 367 9.73 -12.55 -39.72
CA ARG A 367 10.71 -11.98 -40.69
C ARG A 367 10.19 -10.90 -41.65
N ASN A 368 8.92 -10.50 -41.57
CA ASN A 368 8.26 -9.58 -42.48
C ASN A 368 7.71 -8.30 -41.82
N ARG A 369 8.22 -7.90 -40.64
CA ARG A 369 8.04 -6.52 -40.19
C ARG A 369 9.19 -5.68 -40.72
N ILE A 370 8.85 -4.62 -41.46
CA ILE A 370 9.79 -3.61 -41.93
C ILE A 370 10.26 -2.83 -40.70
N LEU A 371 11.17 -3.42 -39.95
CA LEU A 371 12.08 -2.69 -39.07
C LEU A 371 13.34 -2.48 -39.91
N SER A 372 13.79 -1.24 -40.01
CA SER A 372 14.97 -0.90 -40.79
C SER A 372 16.18 -1.75 -40.34
N PRO A 373 17.15 -2.06 -41.23
CA PRO A 373 18.15 -3.13 -41.01
C PRO A 373 19.13 -2.94 -39.83
N CYS A 374 18.99 -1.88 -39.03
CA CYS A 374 19.82 -1.60 -37.86
C CYS A 374 19.34 -2.31 -36.58
N MET A 375 18.10 -2.83 -36.53
CA MET A 375 17.43 -3.25 -35.29
C MET A 375 17.64 -4.69 -34.83
N ASN A 376 18.44 -5.51 -35.51
CA ASN A 376 18.75 -6.87 -35.04
C ASN A 376 19.91 -6.86 -34.03
N GLN A 377 19.73 -6.20 -32.89
CA GLN A 377 20.50 -6.52 -31.69
C GLN A 377 19.62 -7.41 -30.81
N GLU A 378 19.79 -8.72 -30.99
CA GLU A 378 19.36 -9.70 -29.97
C GLU A 378 20.10 -9.37 -28.68
N LEU A 379 19.39 -8.80 -27.70
CA LEU A 379 19.86 -8.74 -26.32
C LEU A 379 19.76 -10.14 -25.71
N ASN A 380 20.63 -11.04 -26.16
CA ASN A 380 20.98 -12.26 -25.43
C ASN A 380 21.85 -11.87 -24.23
N TYR A 381 21.24 -11.27 -23.20
CA TYR A 381 21.84 -11.29 -21.88
C TYR A 381 21.53 -12.66 -21.27
N PRO A 382 22.53 -13.49 -20.92
CA PRO A 382 22.29 -14.68 -20.15
C PRO A 382 21.73 -14.23 -18.79
N LEU A 383 20.44 -14.45 -18.58
CA LEU A 383 19.86 -14.48 -17.24
C LEU A 383 20.58 -15.60 -16.50
N THR A 384 21.64 -15.26 -15.77
CA THR A 384 22.31 -16.18 -14.85
C THR A 384 21.33 -16.47 -13.71
N CYS A 385 20.48 -17.46 -13.92
CA CYS A 385 19.84 -18.18 -12.83
C CYS A 385 20.97 -18.83 -12.02
N HIS A 386 21.38 -18.21 -10.91
CA HIS A 386 22.10 -18.94 -9.88
C HIS A 386 21.10 -19.90 -9.20
N PRO A 387 21.29 -21.23 -9.30
CA PRO A 387 20.51 -22.18 -8.55
C PRO A 387 21.07 -22.30 -7.12
N SER A 388 20.13 -22.36 -6.17
CA SER A 388 20.21 -22.76 -4.75
C SER A 388 21.10 -21.97 -3.80
#